data_AF-A0A2M7TPC0-F1
#
_entry.id   AF-A0A2M7TPC0-F1
#
_cell.length_a   1.000
_cell.length_b   1.000
_cell.length_c   1.000
_cell.angle_alpha   90.00
_cell.angle_beta   90.00
_cell.angle_gamma   90.00
#
_symmetry.space_group_name_H-M   'P 1'
#
loop_
_entity.id
_entity.type
_entity.pdbx_description
1 polymer ?
#
loop_
_entity_poly.entity_id
_entity_poly.type
_entity_poly.pdbx_seq_one_letter_code
_entity_poly.pdbx_strand_id
1 'polypeptide(L)' 'FGTKVKIPDYFGDTIFTVEDRMGYSSRIDIWFSSRRQAINFGKRTVKMTVL' A
#
# COMPACT_ATOMS: atom_id res chain seq x y z
N PHE A 1 11.08 -9.09 -4.42
CA PHE A 1 9.60 -9.20 -4.44
C PHE A 1 9.17 -10.16 -3.34
N GLY A 2 7.91 -10.13 -2.92
CA GLY A 2 7.39 -11.06 -1.91
C GLY A 2 7.44 -10.57 -0.47
N THR A 3 7.96 -9.36 -0.20
CA THR A 3 7.84 -8.72 1.11
C THR A 3 6.37 -8.55 1.46
N LYS A 4 5.99 -8.96 2.67
CA LYS A 4 4.62 -8.83 3.17
C LYS A 4 4.53 -7.55 4.01
N VAL A 5 3.50 -6.76 3.77
CA VAL A 5 3.26 -5.53 4.52
C VAL A 5 1.82 -5.43 4.99
N LYS A 6 1.62 -4.78 6.13
CA LYS A 6 0.30 -4.43 6.69
C LYS A 6 0.19 -2.93 6.88
N ILE A 7 -1.03 -2.42 6.67
CA ILE A 7 -1.41 -1.02 6.92
C ILE A 7 -2.68 -1.06 7.78
N PRO A 8 -2.54 -1.28 9.11
CA PRO A 8 -3.67 -1.64 9.96
C PRO A 8 -4.77 -0.59 10.03
N ASP A 9 -4.37 0.68 10.10
CA ASP A 9 -5.31 1.81 10.30
C ASP A 9 -6.30 1.99 9.13
N TYR A 10 -6.01 1.41 7.96
CA TYR A 10 -6.83 1.56 6.75
C TYR A 10 -7.37 0.23 6.20
N PHE A 11 -6.63 -0.87 6.37
CA PHE A 11 -6.98 -2.17 5.78
C PHE A 11 -7.07 -3.29 6.83
N GLY A 12 -7.00 -2.97 8.12
CA GLY A 12 -7.09 -3.93 9.22
C GLY A 12 -6.03 -5.03 9.10
N ASP A 13 -6.47 -6.28 9.03
CA ASP A 13 -5.58 -7.44 8.97
C ASP A 13 -5.11 -7.82 7.56
N THR A 14 -5.47 -7.03 6.54
CA THR A 14 -5.09 -7.29 5.16
C THR A 14 -3.57 -7.28 4.99
N ILE A 15 -3.02 -8.37 4.44
CA ILE A 15 -1.60 -8.50 4.10
C ILE A 15 -1.44 -8.23 2.60
N PHE A 16 -0.61 -7.25 2.28
CA PHE A 16 -0.22 -6.94 0.91
C PHE A 16 1.14 -7.57 0.60
N THR A 17 1.33 -7.95 -0.66
CA THR A 17 2.62 -8.47 -1.17
C THR A 17 3.23 -7.42 -2.09
N VAL A 18 4.52 -7.14 -1.91
CA VAL A 18 5.27 -6.24 -2.80
C VAL A 18 5.64 -6.98 -4.08
N GLU A 19 4.91 -6.67 -5.17
CA GLU A 19 5.05 -7.31 -6.49
C GLU A 19 5.85 -6.46 -7.50
N ASP A 20 5.93 -5.14 -7.31
CA ASP A 20 6.66 -4.22 -8.20
C ASP A 20 7.43 -3.15 -7.40
N ARG A 21 8.41 -2.49 -8.02
CA ARG A 21 9.17 -1.36 -7.46
C ARG A 21 9.38 -0.28 -8.50
N MET A 22 9.09 0.97 -8.13
CA MET A 22 9.36 2.14 -8.97
C MET A 22 10.29 3.12 -8.24
N GLY A 23 11.52 3.27 -8.74
CA GLY A 23 12.48 4.30 -8.32
C GLY A 23 12.89 4.29 -6.83
N TYR A 24 13.71 5.27 -6.43
CA TYR A 24 14.15 5.49 -5.05
C TYR A 24 13.33 6.60 -4.40
N SER A 25 12.20 6.25 -3.80
CA SER A 25 11.46 7.16 -2.92
C SER A 25 10.89 6.39 -1.73
N SER A 26 10.73 7.05 -0.58
CA SER A 26 10.09 6.49 0.62
C SER A 26 8.57 6.43 0.49
N ARG A 27 8.06 6.08 -0.71
CA ARG A 27 6.64 6.00 -1.03
C ARG A 27 6.30 4.61 -1.54
N ILE A 28 5.08 4.20 -1.29
CA ILE A 28 4.48 2.98 -1.81
C ILE A 28 3.20 3.35 -2.56
N ASP A 29 2.90 2.63 -3.62
CA ASP A 29 1.61 2.69 -4.30
C ASP A 29 0.82 1.42 -3.97
N ILE A 30 -0.43 1.61 -3.58
CA ILE A 30 -1.36 0.53 -3.27
C ILE A 30 -2.24 0.33 -4.49
N TRP A 31 -2.33 -0.89 -5.00
CA TRP A 31 -3.18 -1.21 -6.12
C TRP A 31 -4.66 -1.21 -5.71
N PHE A 32 -5.52 -0.63 -6.55
CA PHE A 32 -6.97 -0.63 -6.39
C PHE A 32 -7.65 -1.14 -7.65
N SER A 33 -8.78 -1.84 -7.47
CA SER A 33 -9.59 -2.39 -8.56
C SER A 33 -10.25 -1.33 -9.46
N SER A 34 -10.39 -0.09 -8.98
CA SER A 34 -10.98 1.00 -9.76
C SER A 34 -10.32 2.34 -9.47
N ARG A 35 -10.28 3.20 -10.49
CA ARG A 35 -9.76 4.57 -10.39
C ARG A 35 -10.49 5.40 -9.33
N ARG A 36 -11.81 5.22 -9.19
CA ARG A 36 -12.61 5.94 -8.17
C ARG A 36 -12.19 5.58 -6.75
N GLN A 37 -11.90 4.30 -6.47
CA GLN A 37 -11.40 3.88 -5.16
C GLN A 37 -10.03 4.50 -4.87
N ALA A 38 -9.12 4.48 -5.85
CA ALA A 38 -7.80 5.10 -5.72
C ALA A 38 -7.89 6.60 -5.43
N ILE A 39 -8.78 7.32 -6.12
CA ILE A 39 -9.02 8.76 -5.89
C ILE A 39 -9.58 9.01 -4.49
N ASN A 40 -10.56 8.21 -4.05
CA ASN A 40 -11.16 8.37 -2.72
C ASN A 40 -10.15 8.09 -1.59
N PHE A 41 -9.22 7.15 -1.80
CA PHE A 41 -8.12 6.92 -0.87
C PHE A 41 -7.15 8.11 -0.87
N GLY A 42 -6.68 8.53 -2.05
CA GLY A 42 -5.81 9.68 -2.22
C GLY A 42 -4.40 9.50 -1.63
N LYS A 43 -3.62 10.58 -1.62
CA LYS A 43 -2.25 10.57 -1.05
C LYS A 43 -2.31 10.79 0.46
N ARG A 44 -1.71 9.88 1.23
CA ARG A 44 -1.70 9.93 2.70
C ARG A 44 -0.39 9.44 3.28
N THR A 45 -0.07 9.92 4.48
CA THR A 45 0.95 9.31 5.34
C THR A 45 0.27 8.27 6.20
N VAL A 46 0.76 7.03 6.15
CA VAL A 46 0.16 5.89 6.86
C VAL A 46 1.22 5.15 7.67
N LYS A 47 0.79 4.51 8.76
CA LYS A 47 1.64 3.58 9.50
C LYS A 47 1.66 2.25 8.74
N MET A 48 2.86 1.78 8.42
CA MET A 48 3.09 0.50 7.75
C MET A 48 3.97 -0.39 8.62
N THR A 49 3.68 -1.68 8.64
CA THR A 49 4.52 -2.71 9.25
C THR A 49 4.96 -3.71 8.19
N VAL A 50 6.25 -4.00 8.17
CA VAL A 50 6.83 -5.09 7.37
C VAL A 50 6.78 -6.37 8.20
N LEU A 51 6.32 -7.46 7.60
CA LEU A 51 6.23 -8.79 8.21
C LEU A 51 7.41 -9.68 7.79
#